data_AF-A0A922ZQN9-F1
#
_entry.id   AF-A0A922ZQN9-F1
#
_cell.length_a   1.000
_cell.length_b   1.000
_cell.length_c   1.000
_cell.angle_alpha   90.00
_cell.angle_beta   90.00
_cell.angle_gamma   90.00
#
_symmetry.space_group_name_H-M   'P 1'
#
loop_
_entity.id
_entity.type
_entity.pdbx_description
1 polymer ?
#
loop_
_entity_poly.entity_id
_entity_poly.type
_entity_poly.pdbx_seq_one_letter_code
_entity_poly.pdbx_strand_id
1 'polypeptide(L)'
;MADILKNLGVIVKILVGGGLFALLFLATSREDEIVFADLNEDGFDEKITLHYGVVRVYADSVLLLETDHSWDIREILVGDFTNNGENELALYLWKRGNYGPSLPFWIDKNDRSYKQHLFLYKWDDGLKALWHSSNLPYINVKTKLGDFDEDGKNEIMVLERPYSWGNWGDSGESVAVWQWDEWGFKNIWRREI
;
A
#
# COMPACT_ATOMS: atom_id res chain seq x y z
N MET A 1 34.17 -0.02 10.67
CA MET A 1 33.14 0.95 11.09
C MET A 1 33.00 2.02 10.01
N ALA A 2 32.71 1.56 8.79
CA ALA A 2 32.57 2.35 7.58
C ALA A 2 31.72 1.50 6.63
N ASP A 3 30.40 1.46 6.86
CA ASP A 3 29.38 0.94 5.92
C ASP A 3 27.96 1.09 6.49
N ILE A 4 27.56 2.32 6.90
CA ILE A 4 26.14 2.63 7.24
C ILE A 4 25.67 3.95 6.58
N LEU A 5 26.35 4.46 5.54
CA LEU A 5 25.97 5.76 4.93
C LEU A 5 25.80 5.73 3.41
N LYS A 6 25.42 4.59 2.81
CA LYS A 6 25.24 4.50 1.34
C LYS A 6 23.82 4.67 0.79
N ASN A 7 22.77 4.81 1.61
CA ASN A 7 21.39 4.98 1.12
C ASN A 7 20.72 6.31 1.49
N LEU A 8 21.45 7.42 1.42
CA LEU A 8 20.83 8.76 1.43
C LEU A 8 21.15 9.46 0.11
N GLY A 9 20.37 9.13 -0.92
CA GLY A 9 20.38 9.83 -2.20
C GLY A 9 19.66 11.18 -2.10
N VAL A 10 20.35 12.21 -1.61
CA VAL A 10 19.96 13.61 -1.84
C VAL A 10 21.22 14.42 -2.12
N ILE A 11 21.56 14.64 -3.38
CA ILE A 11 22.63 15.58 -3.77
C ILE A 11 21.97 16.91 -4.13
N VAL A 12 22.05 17.89 -3.23
CA VAL A 12 21.81 19.31 -3.55
C VAL A 12 23.16 19.96 -3.86
N LYS A 13 23.39 20.38 -5.11
CA LYS A 13 24.48 21.33 -5.43
C LYS A 13 23.90 22.74 -5.45
N ILE A 14 24.22 23.54 -4.43
CA ILE A 14 23.99 24.99 -4.44
C ILE A 14 25.27 25.65 -4.97
N LEU A 15 25.20 26.31 -6.12
CA LEU A 15 26.19 27.34 -6.48
C LEU A 15 25.60 28.69 -6.04
N VAL A 16 26.13 29.27 -4.97
CA VAL A 16 25.75 30.62 -4.53
C VAL A 16 26.46 31.63 -5.43
N GLY A 17 25.69 32.33 -6.25
CA GLY A 17 26.18 33.44 -7.08
C GLY A 17 25.03 34.34 -7.53
N GLY A 18 24.56 35.21 -6.63
CA GLY A 18 23.79 36.41 -6.97
C GLY A 18 22.31 36.22 -7.35
N GLY A 19 21.43 36.43 -6.36
CA GLY A 19 20.14 37.10 -6.57
C GLY A 19 19.08 36.42 -7.42
N LEU A 20 18.42 35.39 -6.89
CA LEU A 20 16.96 35.19 -7.02
C LEU A 20 16.55 34.09 -6.02
N PHE A 21 15.61 34.39 -5.11
CA PHE A 21 15.01 33.37 -4.23
C PHE A 21 14.16 32.44 -5.10
N ALA A 22 14.72 31.33 -5.55
CA ALA A 22 13.94 30.23 -6.11
C ALA A 22 13.32 29.47 -4.92
N LEU A 23 11.99 29.47 -4.82
CA LEU A 23 11.27 28.51 -3.99
C LEU A 23 11.64 27.10 -4.48
N LEU A 24 12.51 26.43 -3.74
CA LEU A 24 12.84 25.05 -3.98
C LEU A 24 11.70 24.20 -3.41
N PHE A 25 10.79 23.76 -4.27
CA PHE A 25 9.89 22.66 -3.93
C PHE A 25 10.75 21.41 -3.77
N LEU A 26 11.04 21.02 -2.53
CA LEU A 26 11.46 19.67 -2.19
C LEU A 26 10.25 18.75 -2.39
N ALA A 27 9.94 18.42 -3.65
CA ALA A 27 9.24 17.18 -3.91
C ALA A 27 10.23 16.07 -3.60
N THR A 28 10.02 15.37 -2.49
CA THR A 28 10.68 14.08 -2.29
C THR A 28 10.36 13.24 -3.53
N SER A 29 11.38 12.88 -4.31
CA SER A 29 11.18 12.03 -5.48
C SER A 29 10.80 10.65 -4.94
N ARG A 30 9.50 10.37 -5.00
CA ARG A 30 8.90 9.07 -4.69
C ARG A 30 9.56 8.02 -5.57
N GLU A 31 10.09 6.97 -4.95
CA GLU A 31 10.75 5.89 -5.70
C GLU A 31 9.70 5.13 -6.50
N ASP A 32 10.01 4.92 -7.78
CA ASP A 32 9.27 3.98 -8.60
C ASP A 32 9.65 2.57 -8.15
N GLU A 33 8.64 1.71 -8.03
CA GLU A 33 8.84 0.32 -7.61
C GLU A 33 8.47 -0.62 -8.77
N ILE A 34 9.23 -1.69 -8.93
CA ILE A 34 8.91 -2.78 -9.83
C ILE A 34 8.98 -4.08 -9.04
N VAL A 35 7.86 -4.80 -9.02
CA VAL A 35 7.72 -6.12 -8.38
C VAL A 35 7.43 -7.14 -9.48
N PHE A 36 7.99 -8.33 -9.33
CA PHE A 36 7.70 -9.49 -10.16
C PHE A 36 7.12 -10.58 -9.28
N ALA A 37 5.98 -11.14 -9.67
CA ALA A 37 5.34 -12.24 -8.96
C ALA A 37 4.37 -12.98 -9.89
N ASP A 38 4.37 -14.30 -9.77
CA ASP A 38 3.40 -15.20 -10.39
C ASP A 38 2.04 -15.07 -9.68
N LEU A 39 1.14 -14.24 -10.23
CA LEU A 39 -0.19 -13.98 -9.69
C LEU A 39 -1.22 -14.99 -10.20
N ASN A 40 -0.92 -15.70 -11.29
CA ASN A 40 -1.85 -16.62 -11.95
C ASN A 40 -1.48 -18.11 -11.79
N GLU A 41 -0.35 -18.37 -11.14
CA GLU A 41 0.26 -19.68 -10.88
C GLU A 41 0.63 -20.50 -12.12
N ASP A 42 0.93 -19.83 -13.23
CA ASP A 42 1.36 -20.49 -14.47
C ASP A 42 2.87 -20.74 -14.55
N GLY A 43 3.63 -20.30 -13.52
CA GLY A 43 5.08 -20.42 -13.43
C GLY A 43 5.85 -19.26 -14.05
N PHE A 44 5.17 -18.20 -14.53
CA PHE A 44 5.77 -16.97 -15.03
C PHE A 44 5.34 -15.76 -14.22
N ASP A 45 6.31 -14.92 -13.84
CA ASP A 45 6.00 -13.72 -13.07
C ASP A 45 5.28 -12.65 -13.91
N GLU A 46 4.16 -12.13 -13.41
CA GLU A 46 3.63 -10.84 -13.83
C GLU A 46 4.52 -9.70 -13.36
N LYS A 47 4.58 -8.64 -14.17
CA LYS A 47 5.28 -7.40 -13.82
C LYS A 47 4.30 -6.39 -13.23
N ILE A 48 4.58 -5.94 -12.02
CA ILE A 48 3.83 -4.89 -11.32
C ILE A 48 4.73 -3.66 -11.21
N THR A 49 4.24 -2.49 -11.64
CA THR A 49 4.97 -1.23 -11.52
C THR A 49 4.17 -0.21 -10.73
N LEU A 50 4.81 0.42 -9.74
CA LEU A 50 4.31 1.61 -9.08
C LEU A 50 5.06 2.83 -9.63
N HIS A 51 4.34 3.72 -10.32
CA HIS A 51 4.90 4.95 -10.86
C HIS A 51 3.97 6.12 -10.55
N TYR A 52 4.49 7.15 -9.86
CA TYR A 52 3.71 8.31 -9.39
C TYR A 52 2.41 7.96 -8.65
N GLY A 53 2.37 6.84 -7.93
CA GLY A 53 1.19 6.42 -7.17
C GLY A 53 0.13 5.68 -7.95
N VAL A 54 0.42 5.33 -9.20
CA VAL A 54 -0.41 4.46 -10.03
C VAL A 54 0.28 3.10 -10.15
N VAL A 55 -0.46 2.04 -9.85
CA VAL A 55 -0.03 0.67 -10.11
C VAL A 55 -0.53 0.21 -11.46
N ARG A 56 0.38 -0.42 -12.21
CA ARG A 56 0.08 -1.14 -13.44
C ARG A 56 0.60 -2.57 -13.36
N VAL A 57 -0.19 -3.53 -13.82
CA VAL A 57 0.17 -4.96 -13.85
C VAL A 57 0.17 -5.44 -15.29
N TYR A 58 1.20 -6.19 -15.67
CA TYR A 58 1.41 -6.69 -17.02
C TYR A 58 1.75 -8.18 -17.03
N ALA A 59 1.16 -8.92 -17.97
CA ALA A 59 1.62 -10.25 -18.39
C ALA A 59 2.08 -10.16 -19.85
N ASP A 60 3.33 -10.52 -20.16
CA ASP A 60 3.89 -10.50 -21.52
C ASP A 60 3.60 -9.21 -22.32
N SER A 61 3.68 -8.05 -21.65
CA SER A 61 3.36 -6.70 -22.18
C SER A 61 1.88 -6.36 -22.35
N VAL A 62 0.96 -7.27 -22.07
CA VAL A 62 -0.48 -6.99 -21.99
C VAL A 62 -0.78 -6.32 -20.65
N LEU A 63 -1.36 -5.12 -20.68
CA LEU A 63 -1.83 -4.44 -19.48
C LEU A 63 -3.07 -5.15 -18.92
N LEU A 64 -2.96 -5.69 -17.71
CA LEU A 64 -4.03 -6.41 -17.02
C LEU A 64 -4.84 -5.50 -16.09
N LEU A 65 -4.15 -4.60 -15.38
CA LEU A 65 -4.73 -3.68 -14.42
C LEU A 65 -4.00 -2.33 -14.48
N GLU A 66 -4.76 -1.26 -14.40
CA GLU A 66 -4.28 0.08 -14.07
C GLU A 66 -5.17 0.68 -12.99
N THR A 67 -4.59 1.11 -11.87
CA THR A 67 -5.35 1.71 -10.77
C THR A 67 -5.82 3.13 -11.10
N ASP A 68 -6.90 3.57 -10.46
CA ASP A 68 -7.44 4.92 -10.62
C ASP A 68 -6.39 5.99 -10.23
N HIS A 69 -6.22 7.01 -11.09
CA HIS A 69 -5.20 8.07 -10.89
C HIS A 69 -5.53 9.02 -9.74
N SER A 70 -6.77 8.99 -9.23
CA SER A 70 -7.16 9.73 -8.03
C SER A 70 -6.71 9.04 -6.73
N TRP A 71 -6.26 7.79 -6.82
CA TRP A 71 -5.69 7.06 -5.71
C TRP A 71 -4.19 7.33 -5.62
N ASP A 72 -3.67 7.16 -4.42
CA ASP A 72 -2.27 7.35 -4.12
C ASP A 72 -1.72 6.08 -3.48
N ILE A 73 -1.28 5.13 -4.30
CA ILE A 73 -0.79 3.81 -3.85
C ILE A 73 0.59 3.93 -3.21
N ARG A 74 0.74 3.57 -1.93
CA ARG A 74 1.98 3.74 -1.16
C ARG A 74 2.82 2.49 -1.00
N GLU A 75 2.22 1.32 -1.12
CA GLU A 75 2.92 0.04 -0.92
C GLU A 75 2.23 -1.04 -1.74
N ILE A 76 3.04 -1.92 -2.33
CA ILE A 76 2.64 -3.16 -2.99
C ILE A 76 3.09 -4.31 -2.11
N LEU A 77 2.20 -5.28 -1.88
CA LEU A 77 2.57 -6.58 -1.35
C LEU A 77 1.97 -7.67 -2.24
N VAL A 78 2.68 -8.79 -2.35
CA VAL A 78 2.19 -9.99 -3.01
C VAL A 78 2.38 -11.19 -2.09
N GLY A 79 1.39 -12.08 -2.05
CA GLY A 79 1.45 -13.35 -1.34
C GLY A 79 0.06 -13.91 -1.07
N ASP A 80 -0.01 -15.08 -0.41
CA ASP A 80 -1.27 -15.73 -0.04
C ASP A 80 -1.89 -15.08 1.19
N PHE A 81 -2.68 -14.02 0.97
CA PHE A 81 -3.37 -13.29 2.03
C PHE A 81 -4.63 -14.02 2.49
N THR A 82 -5.27 -14.78 1.60
CA THR A 82 -6.55 -15.44 1.88
C THR A 82 -6.39 -16.85 2.45
N ASN A 83 -5.17 -17.36 2.50
CA ASN A 83 -4.81 -18.70 2.96
C ASN A 83 -5.46 -19.80 2.13
N ASN A 84 -5.57 -19.58 0.82
CA ASN A 84 -6.09 -20.55 -0.14
C ASN A 84 -4.98 -21.21 -0.98
N GLY A 85 -3.72 -20.82 -0.76
CA GLY A 85 -2.57 -21.29 -1.51
C GLY A 85 -2.25 -20.47 -2.75
N GLU A 86 -3.04 -19.45 -3.09
CA GLU A 86 -2.86 -18.62 -4.29
C GLU A 86 -2.30 -17.24 -3.91
N ASN A 87 -1.48 -16.64 -4.79
CA ASN A 87 -0.98 -15.29 -4.57
C ASN A 87 -2.06 -14.23 -4.86
N GLU A 88 -2.23 -13.28 -3.94
CA GLU A 88 -2.96 -12.04 -4.17
C GLU A 88 -2.05 -10.82 -4.21
N LEU A 89 -2.50 -9.79 -4.95
CA LEU A 89 -1.91 -8.47 -4.96
C LEU A 89 -2.63 -7.58 -3.95
N ALA A 90 -1.92 -7.14 -2.93
CA ALA A 90 -2.40 -6.16 -1.96
C ALA A 90 -1.80 -4.77 -2.21
N LEU A 91 -2.66 -3.76 -2.19
CA LEU A 91 -2.28 -2.36 -2.36
C LEU A 91 -2.69 -1.56 -1.13
N TYR A 92 -1.72 -0.92 -0.47
CA TYR A 92 -2.02 0.14 0.50
C TYR A 92 -2.08 1.46 -0.23
N LEU A 93 -3.19 2.17 -0.08
CA LEU A 93 -3.43 3.41 -0.82
C LEU A 93 -4.11 4.47 0.00
N TRP A 94 -3.99 5.71 -0.45
CA TRP A 94 -4.77 6.82 0.08
C TRP A 94 -5.76 7.31 -0.97
N LYS A 95 -7.02 7.48 -0.56
CA LYS A 95 -8.05 8.09 -1.40
C LYS A 95 -9.12 8.78 -0.57
N ARG A 96 -10.01 9.52 -1.25
CA ARG A 96 -11.15 10.18 -0.60
C ARG A 96 -12.36 9.23 -0.52
N GLY A 97 -12.92 9.13 0.69
CA GLY A 97 -14.17 8.43 0.97
C GLY A 97 -14.12 6.93 0.79
N ASN A 98 -15.26 6.25 0.96
CA ASN A 98 -15.34 4.78 0.85
C ASN A 98 -15.95 4.33 -0.50
N TYR A 99 -17.03 4.97 -0.94
CA TYR A 99 -17.95 4.42 -1.95
C TYR A 99 -17.77 4.95 -3.38
N GLY A 100 -16.73 5.75 -3.62
CA GLY A 100 -16.55 6.40 -4.93
C GLY A 100 -17.76 7.29 -5.29
N PRO A 101 -18.23 7.30 -6.56
CA PRO A 101 -19.36 8.13 -6.98
C PRO A 101 -20.73 7.59 -6.55
N SER A 102 -20.83 6.31 -6.15
CA SER A 102 -22.11 5.63 -5.89
C SER A 102 -22.29 5.35 -4.40
N LEU A 103 -23.11 6.15 -3.72
CA LEU A 103 -23.41 5.99 -2.29
C LEU A 103 -24.50 4.94 -2.09
N PRO A 104 -24.33 3.92 -1.21
CA PRO A 104 -25.40 2.99 -0.87
C PRO A 104 -26.60 3.70 -0.24
N PHE A 105 -27.82 3.21 -0.50
CA PHE A 105 -29.06 3.87 -0.06
C PHE A 105 -29.21 3.95 1.47
N TRP A 106 -28.50 3.12 2.22
CA TRP A 106 -28.51 3.09 3.70
C TRP A 106 -27.44 4.00 4.32
N ILE A 107 -26.69 4.76 3.53
CA ILE A 107 -25.68 5.72 4.01
C ILE A 107 -26.19 7.14 3.75
N ASP A 108 -26.49 7.88 4.81
CA ASP A 108 -27.04 9.24 4.72
C ASP A 108 -26.01 10.28 4.21
N LYS A 109 -24.72 10.06 4.51
CA LYS A 109 -23.64 10.97 4.13
C LYS A 109 -22.37 10.23 3.78
N ASN A 110 -21.82 10.51 2.60
CA ASN A 110 -20.54 9.97 2.18
C ASN A 110 -19.41 10.55 3.05
N ASP A 111 -18.59 9.69 3.62
CA ASP A 111 -17.29 10.10 4.16
C ASP A 111 -16.45 10.64 2.99
N ARG A 112 -15.87 11.83 3.15
CA ARG A 112 -14.99 12.47 2.14
C ARG A 112 -13.58 12.66 2.66
N SER A 113 -13.26 12.13 3.83
CA SER A 113 -11.93 12.17 4.40
C SER A 113 -10.94 11.44 3.48
N TYR A 114 -9.71 11.94 3.45
CA TYR A 114 -8.61 11.32 2.72
C TYR A 114 -7.88 10.42 3.71
N LYS A 115 -8.04 9.10 3.54
CA LYS A 115 -7.55 8.09 4.48
C LYS A 115 -6.96 6.91 3.75
N GLN A 116 -6.22 6.09 4.50
CA GLN A 116 -5.60 4.89 3.96
C GLN A 116 -6.63 3.76 3.83
N HIS A 117 -6.47 2.95 2.80
CA HIS A 117 -7.22 1.72 2.52
C HIS A 117 -6.24 0.59 2.21
N LEU A 118 -6.72 -0.64 2.36
CA LEU A 118 -6.08 -1.86 1.89
C LEU A 118 -6.99 -2.53 0.87
N PHE A 119 -6.52 -2.65 -0.37
CA PHE A 119 -7.24 -3.29 -1.47
C PHE A 119 -6.53 -4.58 -1.86
N LEU A 120 -7.30 -5.64 -2.10
CA LEU A 120 -6.83 -6.96 -2.45
C LEU A 120 -7.39 -7.36 -3.82
N TYR A 121 -6.51 -7.85 -4.69
CA TYR A 121 -6.82 -8.33 -6.02
C TYR A 121 -6.36 -9.77 -6.16
N LYS A 122 -7.15 -10.58 -6.85
CA LYS A 122 -6.82 -11.98 -7.14
C LYS A 122 -6.88 -12.25 -8.63
N TRP A 123 -6.26 -13.35 -9.05
CA TRP A 123 -6.49 -13.89 -10.37
C TRP A 123 -7.80 -14.69 -10.42
N ASP A 124 -8.64 -14.40 -11.41
CA ASP A 124 -9.85 -15.14 -11.72
C ASP A 124 -10.21 -14.82 -13.18
N ASP A 125 -9.75 -15.62 -14.13
CA ASP A 125 -9.79 -15.31 -15.57
C ASP A 125 -9.23 -13.90 -15.89
N GLY A 126 -8.15 -13.53 -15.20
CA GLY A 126 -7.56 -12.20 -15.19
C GLY A 126 -7.61 -11.52 -13.82
N LEU A 127 -6.89 -10.41 -13.66
CA LEU A 127 -6.76 -9.74 -12.37
C LEU A 127 -8.05 -8.97 -12.00
N LYS A 128 -8.69 -9.34 -10.90
CA LYS A 128 -9.96 -8.75 -10.43
C LYS A 128 -9.87 -8.31 -8.98
N ALA A 129 -10.63 -7.28 -8.62
CA ALA A 129 -10.77 -6.87 -7.23
C ALA A 129 -11.44 -7.99 -6.43
N LEU A 130 -10.75 -8.50 -5.40
CA LEU A 130 -11.28 -9.47 -4.47
C LEU A 130 -12.00 -8.76 -3.31
N TRP A 131 -11.31 -7.79 -2.70
CA TRP A 131 -11.81 -7.10 -1.52
C TRP A 131 -11.21 -5.72 -1.36
N HIS A 132 -12.03 -4.74 -1.00
CA HIS A 132 -11.60 -3.37 -0.77
C HIS A 132 -12.05 -2.91 0.61
N SER A 133 -11.09 -2.50 1.45
CA SER A 133 -11.43 -1.96 2.76
C SER A 133 -12.20 -0.64 2.66
N SER A 134 -13.04 -0.38 3.66
CA SER A 134 -13.34 1.01 4.02
C SER A 134 -12.09 1.69 4.61
N ASN A 135 -12.20 2.95 5.00
CA ASN A 135 -11.13 3.67 5.69
C ASN A 135 -10.53 2.81 6.82
N LEU A 136 -9.22 2.59 6.77
CA LEU A 136 -8.51 1.94 7.87
C LEU A 136 -8.64 2.83 9.14
N PRO A 137 -8.84 2.22 10.32
CA PRO A 137 -9.01 2.97 11.57
C PRO A 137 -7.72 3.69 12.00
N TYR A 138 -6.57 3.12 11.64
CA TYR A 138 -5.23 3.66 11.86
C TYR A 138 -4.47 3.76 10.54
N ILE A 139 -3.39 4.53 10.54
CA ILE A 139 -2.43 4.59 9.43
C ILE A 139 -1.42 3.47 9.63
N ASN A 140 -1.35 2.54 8.68
CA ASN A 140 -0.32 1.52 8.58
C ASN A 140 0.91 2.16 7.92
N VAL A 141 1.97 2.38 8.71
CA VAL A 141 3.23 3.00 8.26
C VAL A 141 4.23 1.98 7.72
N LYS A 142 4.18 0.73 8.22
CA LYS A 142 4.96 -0.38 7.70
C LYS A 142 4.13 -1.65 7.80
N THR A 143 4.30 -2.53 6.83
CA THR A 143 3.52 -3.76 6.76
C THR A 143 4.42 -4.94 6.38
N LYS A 144 4.03 -6.13 6.81
CA LYS A 144 4.68 -7.38 6.43
C LYS A 144 3.67 -8.51 6.44
N LEU A 145 3.70 -9.34 5.41
CA LEU A 145 2.95 -10.60 5.34
C LEU A 145 3.83 -11.76 5.84
N GLY A 146 3.22 -12.71 6.54
CA GLY A 146 3.81 -14.00 6.86
C GLY A 146 3.06 -14.70 7.98
N ASP A 147 3.36 -15.97 8.18
CA ASP A 147 2.91 -16.76 9.33
C ASP A 147 3.72 -16.39 10.57
N PHE A 148 3.13 -15.59 11.47
CA PHE A 148 3.84 -15.06 12.64
C PHE A 148 3.57 -15.85 13.92
N ASP A 149 2.52 -16.67 13.96
CA ASP A 149 2.19 -17.52 15.10
C ASP A 149 2.40 -19.03 14.86
N GLU A 150 2.92 -19.37 13.68
CA GLU A 150 3.27 -20.73 13.23
C GLU A 150 2.05 -21.67 13.15
N ASP A 151 0.85 -21.14 12.87
CA ASP A 151 -0.38 -21.93 12.69
C ASP A 151 -0.58 -22.47 11.26
N GLY A 152 0.32 -22.10 10.34
CA GLY A 152 0.28 -22.44 8.93
C GLY A 152 -0.54 -21.49 8.07
N LYS A 153 -1.00 -20.36 8.61
CA LYS A 153 -1.67 -19.29 7.87
C LYS A 153 -0.84 -18.02 7.93
N ASN A 154 -0.96 -17.20 6.91
CA ASN A 154 -0.34 -15.89 6.84
C ASN A 154 -1.22 -14.83 7.53
N GLU A 155 -0.56 -13.94 8.26
CA GLU A 155 -1.12 -12.71 8.80
C GLU A 155 -0.41 -11.48 8.23
N ILE A 156 -1.07 -10.33 8.33
CA ILE A 156 -0.46 -9.03 8.12
C ILE A 156 -0.05 -8.46 9.48
N MET A 157 1.24 -8.33 9.70
CA MET A 157 1.78 -7.53 10.79
C MET A 157 1.97 -6.09 10.32
N VAL A 158 1.43 -5.14 11.08
CA VAL A 158 1.47 -3.73 10.75
C VAL A 158 1.96 -2.90 11.91
N LEU A 159 2.79 -1.91 11.58
CA LEU A 159 3.13 -0.82 12.47
C LEU A 159 2.14 0.32 12.19
N GLU A 160 1.36 0.71 13.19
CA GLU A 160 0.21 1.60 13.07
C GLU A 160 0.36 2.90 13.87
N ARG A 161 -0.37 3.94 13.47
CA ARG A 161 -0.51 5.18 14.25
C ARG A 161 -1.87 5.87 14.01
N PRO A 162 -2.37 6.70 14.96
CA PRO A 162 -3.63 7.40 14.79
C PRO A 162 -3.54 8.52 13.74
N TYR A 163 -4.68 8.81 13.11
CA TYR A 163 -4.84 10.00 12.28
C TYR A 163 -4.82 11.26 13.17
N SER A 164 -3.66 11.93 13.25
CA SER A 164 -3.45 13.13 14.07
C SER A 164 -2.76 14.23 13.27
N TRP A 165 -3.15 15.49 13.52
CA TRP A 165 -2.58 16.64 12.85
C TRP A 165 -1.16 16.90 13.35
N GLY A 166 -0.19 17.05 12.43
CA GLY A 166 1.22 17.29 12.78
C GLY A 166 2.10 16.05 12.88
N ASN A 167 1.54 14.85 12.74
CA ASN A 167 2.29 13.61 12.79
C ASN A 167 2.84 13.29 11.38
N TRP A 168 3.96 13.91 11.02
CA TRP A 168 4.63 13.73 9.72
C TRP A 168 5.87 12.84 9.91
N GLY A 169 5.72 11.53 9.73
CA GLY A 169 6.82 10.58 9.88
C GLY A 169 6.36 9.13 9.82
N ASP A 170 7.32 8.22 9.70
CA ASP A 170 7.10 6.77 9.55
C ASP A 170 7.18 6.03 10.90
N SER A 171 7.09 6.76 12.01
CA SER A 171 7.06 6.19 13.35
C SER A 171 5.66 5.68 13.66
N GLY A 172 5.52 4.37 13.87
CA GLY A 172 4.30 3.84 14.47
C GLY A 172 4.33 3.88 15.97
N GLU A 173 3.13 3.88 16.53
CA GLU A 173 2.83 3.96 17.95
C GLU A 173 2.23 2.64 18.46
N SER A 174 1.91 1.71 17.56
CA SER A 174 1.34 0.41 17.92
C SER A 174 1.71 -0.66 16.89
N VAL A 175 1.85 -1.90 17.32
CA VAL A 175 1.88 -3.06 16.43
C VAL A 175 0.51 -3.72 16.44
N ALA A 176 0.03 -4.13 15.28
CA ALA A 176 -1.18 -4.91 15.12
C ALA A 176 -0.96 -6.10 14.18
N VAL A 177 -1.72 -7.17 14.38
CA VAL A 177 -1.74 -8.35 13.54
C VAL A 177 -3.17 -8.55 13.03
N TRP A 178 -3.29 -8.71 11.73
CA TRP A 178 -4.57 -8.83 11.03
C TRP A 178 -4.58 -10.13 10.22
N GLN A 179 -5.68 -10.88 10.28
CA GLN A 179 -5.83 -12.15 9.56
C GLN A 179 -7.11 -12.13 8.72
N TRP A 180 -7.07 -12.78 7.56
CA TRP A 180 -8.23 -12.91 6.69
C TRP A 180 -9.29 -13.83 7.31
N ASP A 181 -10.57 -13.45 7.19
CA ASP A 181 -11.70 -14.16 7.82
C ASP A 181 -12.85 -14.50 6.84
N GLU A 182 -12.53 -14.67 5.55
CA GLU A 182 -13.48 -14.87 4.43
C GLU A 182 -14.30 -13.63 4.03
N TRP A 183 -14.43 -12.63 4.92
CA TRP A 183 -15.14 -11.39 4.64
C TRP A 183 -14.22 -10.18 4.49
N GLY A 184 -13.07 -10.21 5.14
CA GLY A 184 -12.08 -9.15 5.16
C GLY A 184 -10.94 -9.48 6.12
N PHE A 185 -10.18 -8.46 6.49
CA PHE A 185 -9.17 -8.60 7.53
C PHE A 185 -9.74 -8.24 8.90
N LYS A 186 -9.55 -9.13 9.87
CA LYS A 186 -9.83 -8.90 11.28
C LYS A 186 -8.55 -8.66 12.05
N ASN A 187 -8.55 -7.65 12.91
CA ASN A 187 -7.48 -7.47 13.89
C ASN A 187 -7.60 -8.57 14.97
N ILE A 188 -6.61 -9.45 15.03
CA ILE A 188 -6.55 -10.55 16.01
C ILE A 188 -5.70 -10.19 17.23
N TRP A 189 -4.81 -9.21 17.09
CA TRP A 189 -3.96 -8.72 18.17
C TRP A 189 -3.51 -7.27 17.92
N ARG A 190 -3.36 -6.49 18.99
CA ARG A 190 -2.80 -5.13 18.94
C ARG A 190 -2.16 -4.73 20.26
N ARG A 191 -1.05 -3.98 20.20
CA ARG A 191 -0.35 -3.43 21.36
C ARG A 191 0.32 -2.09 21.05
N GLU A 192 0.23 -1.14 21.98
CA GLU A 192 0.96 0.13 21.93
C GLU A 192 2.46 -0.07 22.24
N ILE A 193 3.32 0.78 21.66
CA ILE A 193 4.78 0.75 21.83
C ILE A 193 5.25 1.96 22.64
#